data_AF-A0A1E1KXA5-F1
#
_entry.id   AF-A0A1E1KXA5-F1
#
_cell.length_a   1.000
_cell.length_b   1.000
_cell.length_c   1.000
_cell.angle_alpha   90.00
_cell.angle_beta   90.00
_cell.angle_gamma   90.00
#
_symmetry.space_group_name_H-M   'P 1'
#
loop_
_entity.id
_entity.type
_entity.pdbx_description
1 polymer ?
#
loop_
_entity_poly.entity_id
_entity_poly.type
_entity_poly.pdbx_seq_one_letter_code
_entity_poly.pdbx_strand_id
1 'polypeptide(L)'
;MFRRKRDILARQIRVETELWDIFDWSAILQRPEKVAGTGMFMTIATVVGGRVVGGHGWVDGALGAFKIVGHSNLRKLAIPAILATTFAATASILSNILRALPQRLSARFATQLQSIDYVHANSDRISSSVRRVLRYPADDLKVSLQRTAEQLGRKREETRKICRESEVAKKHFGNLLSCSADIRSRVEAIDLDGPASDAAAMSS
;
A
#
# COMPACT_ATOMS: atom_id res chain seq x y z
N MET A 1 -9.41 -19.17 3.64
CA MET A 1 -8.30 -18.36 3.09
C MET A 1 -6.99 -19.11 3.34
N PHE A 2 -6.29 -19.51 2.28
CA PHE A 2 -5.31 -20.61 2.30
C PHE A 2 -4.02 -20.28 3.06
N ARG A 3 -3.98 -20.54 4.36
CA ARG A 3 -2.73 -20.65 5.10
C ARG A 3 -2.13 -22.02 4.81
N ARG A 4 -1.16 -22.12 3.91
CA ARG A 4 -0.39 -23.36 3.73
C ARG A 4 0.71 -23.39 4.80
N LYS A 5 1.05 -24.57 5.31
CA LYS A 5 2.13 -24.76 6.32
C LYS A 5 3.46 -24.10 5.91
N ARG A 6 3.70 -23.96 4.60
CA ARG A 6 4.85 -23.25 4.00
C ARG A 6 4.89 -21.75 4.34
N ASP A 7 3.73 -21.13 4.57
CA ASP A 7 3.62 -19.70 4.91
C ASP A 7 4.04 -19.39 6.35
N ILE A 8 4.10 -20.41 7.21
CA ILE A 8 4.50 -20.27 8.63
C ILE A 8 6.02 -20.31 8.76
N LEU A 9 6.69 -21.17 7.97
CA LEU A 9 8.14 -21.33 7.98
C LEU A 9 8.89 -20.08 7.50
N ALA A 10 8.33 -19.37 6.51
CA ALA A 10 8.95 -18.16 5.98
C ALA A 10 8.78 -16.92 6.89
N ARG A 11 7.92 -17.00 7.92
CA ARG A 11 7.62 -15.88 8.83
C ARG A 11 8.49 -15.87 10.09
N GLN A 12 9.13 -16.99 10.44
CA GLN A 12 9.94 -17.12 11.64
C GLN A 12 11.39 -17.41 11.26
N ILE A 13 12.11 -16.37 10.86
CA ILE A 13 13.56 -16.43 10.80
C ILE A 13 14.04 -16.32 12.25
N ARG A 14 14.33 -17.46 12.90
CA ARG A 14 15.02 -17.47 14.18
C ARG A 14 16.45 -17.00 13.91
N VAL A 15 16.71 -15.73 14.18
CA VAL A 15 18.07 -15.25 14.33
C VAL A 15 18.50 -15.66 15.73
N GLU A 16 19.40 -16.63 15.82
CA GLU A 16 20.11 -16.91 17.08
C GLU A 16 21.00 -15.71 17.37
N THR A 17 20.51 -14.82 18.22
CA THR A 17 21.28 -13.70 18.72
C THR A 17 22.18 -14.21 19.83
N GLU A 18 23.46 -14.40 19.53
CA GLU A 18 24.46 -14.61 20.59
C GLU A 18 24.69 -13.30 21.33
N LEU A 19 24.72 -13.36 22.67
CA LEU A 19 25.01 -12.21 23.55
C LEU A 19 26.38 -11.56 23.25
N TRP A 20 27.25 -12.26 22.53
CA TRP A 20 28.58 -11.79 22.13
C TRP A 20 28.60 -10.93 20.86
N ASP A 21 27.59 -11.02 19.97
CA ASP A 21 27.48 -10.15 18.77
C ASP A 21 27.19 -8.68 19.15
N ILE A 22 26.82 -8.47 20.41
CA ILE A 22 26.60 -7.19 21.07
C ILE A 22 27.94 -6.49 21.39
N PHE A 23 29.01 -7.25 21.61
CA PHE A 23 30.31 -6.74 22.01
C PHE A 23 31.24 -6.59 20.79
N ASP A 24 31.35 -5.36 20.30
CA ASP A 24 32.26 -5.04 19.20
C ASP A 24 33.65 -4.62 19.72
N TRP A 25 34.55 -5.60 19.83
CA TRP A 25 35.95 -5.34 20.18
C TRP A 25 36.67 -4.46 19.14
N SER A 26 36.23 -4.49 17.87
CA SER A 26 36.86 -3.73 16.78
C SER A 26 36.49 -2.25 16.80
N ALA A 27 35.24 -1.90 17.11
CA ALA A 27 34.84 -0.49 17.26
C ALA A 27 35.43 0.18 18.49
N ILE A 28 35.70 -0.57 19.56
CA ILE A 28 36.39 -0.06 20.75
C ILE A 28 37.84 0.32 20.41
N LEU A 29 38.50 -0.45 19.54
CA LEU A 29 39.89 -0.21 19.15
C LEU A 29 40.04 0.84 18.04
N GLN A 30 39.03 1.02 17.18
CA GLN A 30 39.10 1.86 15.97
C GLN A 30 38.46 3.25 16.09
N ARG A 31 37.94 3.66 17.26
CA ARG A 31 37.18 4.93 17.41
C ARG A 31 37.84 6.01 18.30
N PRO A 32 39.14 6.37 18.14
CA PRO A 32 39.64 7.61 18.75
C PRO A 32 39.03 8.89 18.12
N GLU A 33 38.42 8.82 16.93
CA GLU A 33 38.14 10.01 16.11
C GLU A 33 36.71 10.57 16.17
N LYS A 34 35.75 9.88 16.82
CA LYS A 34 34.32 10.25 16.75
C LYS A 34 33.64 10.47 18.11
N VAL A 35 34.37 10.96 19.11
CA VAL A 35 33.75 11.55 20.31
C VAL A 35 33.38 13.00 20.01
N ALA A 36 32.43 13.18 19.09
CA ALA A 36 31.82 14.46 18.71
C ALA A 36 30.77 14.93 19.74
N GLY A 37 31.14 14.87 21.03
CA GLY A 37 30.50 15.59 22.15
C GLY A 37 31.37 16.74 22.66
N THR A 38 32.39 17.11 21.87
CA THR A 38 33.56 17.93 22.22
C THR A 38 33.26 19.39 22.49
N GLY A 39 32.04 19.90 22.22
CA GLY A 39 31.73 21.33 22.34
C GLY A 39 31.80 21.87 23.77
N MET A 40 31.28 21.11 24.74
CA MET A 40 31.23 21.56 26.14
C MET A 40 32.50 21.20 26.90
N PHE A 41 33.11 20.03 26.62
CA PHE A 41 34.39 19.64 27.19
C PHE A 41 35.54 20.53 26.73
N MET A 42 35.59 20.94 25.46
CA MET A 42 36.57 21.94 25.04
C MET A 42 36.34 23.25 25.75
N THR A 43 35.11 23.73 25.90
CA THR A 43 34.87 25.01 26.57
C THR A 43 35.30 24.97 28.04
N ILE A 44 35.00 23.90 28.77
CA ILE A 44 35.43 23.73 30.17
C ILE A 44 36.95 23.55 30.25
N ALA A 45 37.56 22.78 29.35
CA ALA A 45 39.02 22.62 29.27
C ALA A 45 39.74 23.92 28.90
N THR A 46 39.11 24.78 28.10
CA THR A 46 39.69 26.07 27.67
C THR A 46 39.52 27.15 28.74
N VAL A 47 38.36 27.18 29.42
CA VAL A 47 38.06 28.16 30.48
C VAL A 47 38.84 27.86 31.77
N VAL A 48 39.08 26.58 32.08
CA VAL A 48 39.91 26.19 33.23
C VAL A 48 41.40 26.09 32.84
N GLY A 49 41.72 25.87 31.56
CA GLY A 49 43.07 25.53 31.08
C GLY A 49 43.55 26.38 29.90
N GLY A 50 43.47 27.71 29.99
CA GLY A 50 43.94 28.65 28.95
C GLY A 50 45.43 28.60 28.57
N ARG A 51 46.17 27.54 28.95
CA ARG A 51 47.60 27.33 28.61
C ARG A 51 47.95 25.95 28.03
N VAL A 52 46.98 25.09 27.72
CA VAL A 52 47.28 23.68 27.34
C VAL A 52 47.31 23.42 25.83
N VAL A 53 47.11 24.42 24.98
CA VAL A 53 47.18 24.23 23.51
C VAL A 53 48.64 24.29 23.06
N GLY A 54 49.33 23.15 23.19
CA GLY A 54 50.67 22.97 22.64
C GLY A 54 51.50 21.94 23.42
N GLY A 55 51.43 20.68 23.00
CA GLY A 55 52.41 19.58 23.18
C GLY A 55 52.92 19.18 24.57
N HIS A 56 53.22 20.13 25.46
CA HIS A 56 53.97 19.92 26.70
C HIS A 56 53.29 20.56 27.94
N GLY A 57 52.32 21.46 27.75
CA GLY A 57 51.64 22.17 28.86
C GLY A 57 50.74 21.31 29.76
N TRP A 58 50.40 20.08 29.34
CA TRP A 58 49.61 19.15 30.14
C TRP A 58 50.42 18.52 31.28
N VAL A 59 51.72 18.32 31.08
CA VAL A 59 52.62 17.78 32.09
C VAL A 59 52.87 18.84 33.17
N ASP A 60 53.15 20.08 32.78
CA ASP A 60 53.32 21.19 33.72
C ASP A 60 52.01 21.58 34.42
N GLY A 61 50.87 21.50 33.73
CA GLY A 61 49.55 21.70 34.33
C GLY A 61 49.18 20.62 35.34
N ALA A 62 49.50 19.35 35.05
CA ALA A 62 49.36 18.27 36.02
C ALA A 62 50.30 18.50 37.20
N LEU A 63 51.59 18.70 36.98
CA LEU A 63 52.57 18.95 38.04
C LEU A 63 52.22 20.17 38.91
N GLY A 64 51.66 21.23 38.33
CA GLY A 64 51.13 22.39 39.06
C GLY A 64 49.92 22.06 39.93
N ALA A 65 48.95 21.29 39.41
CA ALA A 65 47.79 20.84 40.18
C ALA A 65 48.20 19.89 41.32
N PHE A 66 49.16 19.00 41.09
CA PHE A 66 49.74 18.13 42.11
C PHE A 66 50.44 18.93 43.23
N LYS A 67 51.12 20.04 42.89
CA LYS A 67 51.76 20.94 43.87
C LYS A 67 50.76 21.74 44.71
N ILE A 68 49.65 22.21 44.11
CA ILE A 68 48.62 23.01 44.81
C ILE A 68 47.78 22.16 45.75
N VAL A 69 47.50 20.90 45.39
CA VAL A 69 46.66 19.99 46.19
C VAL A 69 47.41 19.41 47.40
N GLY A 70 48.74 19.27 47.30
CA GLY A 70 49.57 18.71 48.37
C GLY A 70 49.38 17.19 48.55
N HIS A 71 50.43 16.52 49.04
CA HIS A 71 50.52 15.05 49.10
C HIS A 71 49.40 14.38 49.92
N SER A 72 48.87 15.05 50.95
CA SER A 72 47.83 14.51 51.84
C SER A 72 46.42 14.55 51.23
N ASN A 73 46.11 15.53 50.38
CA ASN A 73 44.80 15.63 49.73
C ASN A 73 44.75 14.92 48.37
N LEU A 74 45.91 14.60 47.79
CA LEU A 74 46.03 13.83 46.56
C LEU A 74 45.36 12.45 46.65
N ARG A 75 45.53 11.73 47.76
CA ARG A 75 44.83 10.44 47.96
C ARG A 75 43.32 10.61 48.06
N LYS A 76 42.84 11.69 48.67
CA LYS A 76 41.41 11.99 48.82
C LYS A 76 40.75 12.39 47.49
N LEU A 77 41.51 12.95 46.55
CA LEU A 77 41.05 13.32 45.20
C LEU A 77 41.26 12.21 44.16
N ALA A 78 42.30 11.39 44.31
CA ALA A 78 42.59 10.30 43.37
C ALA A 78 41.51 9.20 43.41
N ILE A 79 41.03 8.83 44.60
CA ILE A 79 39.98 7.81 44.76
C ILE A 79 38.69 8.17 43.98
N PRO A 80 38.07 9.35 44.19
CA PRO A 80 36.88 9.73 43.43
C PRO A 80 37.17 9.98 41.95
N ALA A 81 38.36 10.46 41.59
CA ALA A 81 38.74 10.61 40.18
C ALA A 81 38.81 9.26 39.45
N ILE A 82 39.46 8.26 40.04
CA ILE A 82 39.54 6.91 39.47
C ILE A 82 38.15 6.30 39.36
N LEU A 83 37.31 6.43 40.39
CA LEU A 83 35.93 5.94 40.35
C LEU A 83 35.11 6.64 39.27
N ALA A 84 35.23 7.95 39.13
CA ALA A 84 34.54 8.72 38.10
C ALA A 84 34.99 8.33 36.69
N THR A 85 36.30 8.17 36.47
CA THR A 85 36.85 7.73 35.18
C THR A 85 36.41 6.31 34.85
N THR A 86 36.45 5.41 35.83
CA THR A 86 36.01 4.02 35.65
C THR A 86 34.52 3.99 35.30
N PHE A 87 33.68 4.68 36.06
CA PHE A 87 32.25 4.74 35.80
C PHE A 87 31.90 5.35 34.44
N ALA A 88 32.57 6.45 34.07
CA ALA A 88 32.38 7.09 32.77
C ALA A 88 32.82 6.19 31.60
N ALA A 89 33.90 5.43 31.77
CA ALA A 89 34.36 4.47 30.78
C ALA A 89 33.34 3.33 30.60
N THR A 90 32.86 2.73 31.70
CA THR A 90 31.85 1.66 31.64
C THR A 90 30.54 2.15 31.02
N ALA A 91 30.08 3.35 31.40
CA ALA A 91 28.86 3.95 30.85
C ALA A 91 28.99 4.25 29.34
N SER A 92 30.17 4.70 28.89
CA SER A 92 30.41 4.99 27.47
C SER A 92 30.43 3.71 26.64
N ILE A 93 31.02 2.62 27.14
CA ILE A 93 31.00 1.31 26.47
C ILE A 93 29.56 0.81 26.32
N LEU A 94 28.76 0.89 27.39
CA LEU A 94 27.37 0.41 27.38
C LEU A 94 26.47 1.22 26.43
N SER A 95 26.67 2.54 26.37
CA SER A 95 25.95 3.42 25.45
C SER A 95 26.31 3.16 23.98
N ASN A 96 27.60 2.93 23.70
CA ASN A 96 28.08 2.64 22.34
C ASN A 96 27.54 1.30 21.82
N ILE A 97 27.45 0.30 22.69
CA ILE A 97 26.83 -0.99 22.40
C ILE A 97 25.37 -0.80 21.94
N LEU A 98 24.56 -0.08 22.73
CA LEU A 98 23.14 0.13 22.42
C LEU A 98 22.90 0.80 21.06
N ARG A 99 23.82 1.68 20.63
CA ARG A 99 23.69 2.43 19.39
C ARG A 99 24.12 1.66 18.13
N ALA A 100 25.05 0.71 18.27
CA ALA A 100 25.58 -0.08 17.15
C ALA A 100 24.74 -1.33 16.81
N LEU A 101 23.97 -1.82 17.78
CA LEU A 101 23.10 -2.99 17.63
C LEU A 101 22.08 -2.93 16.47
N PRO A 102 21.29 -1.85 16.28
CA PRO A 102 20.19 -1.88 15.31
C PRO A 102 20.67 -1.99 13.85
N GLN A 103 21.84 -1.42 13.52
CA GLN A 103 22.38 -1.46 12.15
C GLN A 103 22.97 -2.83 11.78
N ARG A 104 23.53 -3.55 12.75
CA ARG A 104 24.14 -4.87 12.52
C ARG A 104 23.09 -5.97 12.45
N LEU A 105 22.08 -5.88 13.32
CA LEU A 105 20.92 -6.76 13.24
C LEU A 105 20.25 -6.64 11.87
N SER A 106 19.98 -5.43 11.39
CA SER A 106 19.36 -5.24 10.07
C SER A 106 20.22 -5.77 8.92
N ALA A 107 21.55 -5.61 8.98
CA ALA A 107 22.46 -6.17 7.99
C ALA A 107 22.51 -7.72 8.00
N ARG A 108 22.47 -8.35 9.18
CA ARG A 108 22.36 -9.81 9.31
C ARG A 108 21.00 -10.34 8.85
N PHE A 109 19.91 -9.64 9.17
CA PHE A 109 18.59 -9.95 8.61
C PHE A 109 18.59 -9.85 7.09
N ALA A 110 19.18 -8.79 6.52
CA ALA A 110 19.24 -8.61 5.07
C ALA A 110 20.02 -9.75 4.38
N THR A 111 21.18 -10.12 4.91
CA THR A 111 21.99 -11.22 4.38
C THR A 111 21.31 -12.58 4.52
N GLN A 112 20.63 -12.85 5.63
CA GLN A 112 19.84 -14.07 5.80
C GLN A 112 18.59 -14.11 4.92
N LEU A 113 17.89 -12.98 4.73
CA LEU A 113 16.77 -12.91 3.79
C LEU A 113 17.24 -13.14 2.34
N GLN A 114 18.44 -12.65 2.02
CA GLN A 114 19.06 -12.85 0.72
C GLN A 114 19.54 -14.30 0.52
N SER A 115 20.05 -14.96 1.56
CA SER A 115 20.49 -16.37 1.46
C SER A 115 19.36 -17.35 1.21
N ILE A 116 18.14 -17.05 1.68
CA ILE A 116 16.93 -17.83 1.41
C ILE A 116 16.13 -17.33 0.20
N ASP A 117 16.66 -16.34 -0.52
CA ASP A 117 16.01 -15.65 -1.65
C ASP A 117 14.53 -15.29 -1.37
N TYR A 118 14.29 -14.78 -0.15
CA TYR A 118 12.93 -14.57 0.36
C TYR A 118 12.14 -13.61 -0.53
N VAL A 119 12.79 -12.56 -1.06
CA VAL A 119 12.14 -11.52 -1.84
C VAL A 119 11.60 -12.09 -3.15
N HIS A 120 12.39 -12.87 -3.88
CA HIS A 120 11.97 -13.49 -5.13
C HIS A 120 10.84 -14.50 -4.87
N ALA A 121 11.05 -15.43 -3.94
CA ALA A 121 10.06 -16.45 -3.60
C ALA A 121 8.73 -15.86 -3.08
N ASN A 122 8.79 -14.81 -2.26
CA ASN A 122 7.59 -14.12 -1.76
C ASN A 122 6.89 -13.33 -2.87
N SER A 123 7.64 -12.69 -3.77
CA SER A 123 7.07 -11.95 -4.90
C SER A 123 6.33 -12.88 -5.87
N ASP A 124 6.92 -14.04 -6.19
CA ASP A 124 6.26 -15.06 -7.02
C ASP A 124 5.01 -15.64 -6.35
N ARG A 125 5.07 -15.86 -5.03
CA ARG A 125 3.92 -16.32 -4.25
C ARG A 125 2.79 -15.29 -4.26
N ILE A 126 3.08 -14.02 -4.01
CA ILE A 126 2.09 -12.95 -4.03
C ILE A 126 1.50 -12.84 -5.43
N SER A 127 2.34 -12.80 -6.47
CA SER A 127 1.91 -12.67 -7.87
C SER A 127 1.00 -13.83 -8.29
N SER A 128 1.38 -15.07 -7.97
CA SER A 128 0.56 -16.25 -8.28
C SER A 128 -0.76 -16.28 -7.50
N SER A 129 -0.75 -15.84 -6.24
CA SER A 129 -1.95 -15.75 -5.40
C SER A 129 -2.91 -14.67 -5.93
N VAL A 130 -2.40 -13.49 -6.26
CA VAL A 130 -3.16 -12.39 -6.86
C VAL A 130 -3.73 -12.81 -8.21
N ARG A 131 -2.92 -13.41 -9.09
CA ARG A 131 -3.39 -13.96 -10.38
C ARG A 131 -4.52 -14.96 -10.18
N ARG A 132 -4.44 -15.84 -9.16
CA ARG A 132 -5.49 -16.82 -8.86
C ARG A 132 -6.77 -16.16 -8.37
N VAL A 133 -6.67 -15.19 -7.46
CA VAL A 133 -7.82 -14.46 -6.91
C VAL A 133 -8.50 -13.64 -7.98
N LEU A 134 -7.74 -12.95 -8.84
CA LEU A 134 -8.28 -12.12 -9.93
C LEU A 134 -8.81 -12.93 -11.11
N ARG A 135 -8.40 -14.20 -11.27
CA ARG A 135 -8.92 -15.04 -12.35
C ARG A 135 -10.41 -15.33 -12.20
N TYR A 136 -10.87 -15.59 -10.97
CA TYR A 136 -12.29 -15.85 -10.70
C TYR A 136 -13.22 -14.70 -11.13
N PRO A 137 -13.04 -13.45 -10.69
CA PRO A 137 -13.88 -12.34 -11.12
C PRO A 137 -13.71 -12.03 -12.62
N ALA A 138 -12.52 -12.23 -13.20
CA ALA A 138 -12.33 -12.05 -14.64
C ALA A 138 -13.13 -13.07 -15.46
N ASP A 139 -13.17 -14.33 -15.03
CA ASP A 139 -13.96 -15.37 -15.69
C ASP A 139 -15.47 -15.15 -15.48
N ASP A 140 -15.88 -14.72 -14.28
CA ASP A 140 -17.28 -14.39 -13.99
C ASP A 140 -17.79 -13.19 -14.81
N LEU A 141 -16.96 -12.15 -14.99
CA LEU A 141 -17.26 -11.01 -15.86
C LEU A 141 -17.43 -11.42 -17.32
N LYS A 142 -16.59 -12.33 -17.84
CA LYS A 142 -16.74 -12.84 -19.20
C LYS A 142 -18.06 -13.57 -19.39
N VAL A 143 -18.40 -14.45 -18.45
CA VAL A 143 -19.65 -15.21 -18.50
C VAL A 143 -20.86 -14.29 -18.37
N SER A 144 -20.82 -13.29 -17.49
CA SER A 144 -21.93 -12.35 -17.32
C SER A 144 -22.12 -11.47 -18.56
N LEU A 145 -21.05 -10.93 -19.15
CA LEU A 145 -21.11 -10.16 -20.39
C LEU A 145 -21.64 -10.99 -21.56
N GLN A 146 -21.19 -12.24 -21.69
CA GLN A 146 -21.70 -13.15 -22.73
C GLN A 146 -23.21 -13.38 -22.56
N ARG A 147 -23.67 -13.66 -21.33
CA ARG A 147 -25.10 -13.83 -21.04
C ARG A 147 -25.89 -12.56 -21.34
N THR A 148 -25.40 -11.39 -20.96
CA THR A 148 -26.07 -10.11 -21.25
C THR A 148 -26.14 -9.84 -22.74
N ALA A 149 -25.07 -10.14 -23.50
CA ALA A 149 -25.06 -10.02 -24.95
C ALA A 149 -26.08 -10.96 -25.62
N GLU A 150 -26.15 -12.21 -25.18
CA GLU A 150 -27.14 -13.19 -25.65
C GLU A 150 -28.58 -12.75 -25.33
N GLN A 151 -28.83 -12.27 -24.10
CA GLN A 151 -30.14 -11.75 -23.70
C GLN A 151 -30.55 -10.52 -24.54
N LEU A 152 -29.62 -9.60 -24.79
CA LEU A 152 -29.88 -8.43 -25.61
C LEU A 152 -30.16 -8.82 -27.06
N GLY A 153 -29.44 -9.81 -27.59
CA GLY A 153 -29.70 -10.38 -28.91
C GLY A 153 -31.10 -10.98 -29.03
N ARG A 154 -31.55 -11.75 -28.02
CA ARG A 154 -32.90 -12.31 -27.98
C ARG A 154 -33.97 -11.22 -27.93
N LYS A 155 -33.84 -10.24 -27.02
CA LYS A 155 -34.78 -9.12 -26.91
C LYS A 155 -34.89 -8.32 -28.21
N ARG A 156 -33.76 -8.12 -28.90
CA ARG A 156 -33.75 -7.44 -30.21
C ARG A 156 -34.52 -8.24 -31.25
N GLU A 157 -34.34 -9.56 -31.30
CA GLU A 157 -35.05 -10.41 -32.26
C GLU A 157 -36.55 -10.46 -31.98
N GLU A 158 -36.94 -10.58 -30.71
CA GLU A 158 -38.34 -10.51 -30.27
C GLU A 158 -38.98 -9.17 -30.66
N THR A 159 -38.29 -8.06 -30.39
CA THR A 159 -38.77 -6.72 -30.75
C THR A 159 -38.90 -6.59 -32.27
N ARG A 160 -37.92 -7.11 -33.04
CA ARG A 160 -37.98 -7.12 -34.51
C ARG A 160 -39.16 -7.94 -35.03
N LYS A 161 -39.46 -9.07 -34.39
CA LYS A 161 -40.61 -9.91 -34.73
C LYS A 161 -41.92 -9.16 -34.48
N ILE A 162 -42.06 -8.54 -33.30
CA ILE A 162 -43.24 -7.73 -32.96
C ILE A 162 -43.40 -6.55 -33.92
N CYS A 163 -42.32 -5.87 -34.30
CA CYS A 163 -42.38 -4.79 -35.29
C CYS A 163 -42.91 -5.29 -36.65
N ARG A 164 -42.46 -6.45 -37.13
CA ARG A 164 -42.96 -7.04 -38.38
C ARG A 164 -44.44 -7.42 -38.27
N GLU A 165 -44.85 -8.05 -37.18
CA GLU A 165 -46.25 -8.39 -36.93
C GLU A 165 -47.13 -7.13 -36.86
N SER A 166 -46.63 -6.07 -36.22
CA SER A 166 -47.31 -4.77 -36.13
C SER A 166 -47.44 -4.08 -37.50
N GLU A 167 -46.42 -4.19 -38.36
CA GLU A 167 -46.46 -3.66 -39.72
C GLU A 167 -47.50 -4.40 -40.58
N VAL A 168 -47.59 -5.73 -40.46
CA VAL A 168 -48.62 -6.53 -41.11
C VAL A 168 -50.02 -6.13 -40.60
N ALA A 169 -50.19 -5.99 -39.29
CA ALA A 169 -51.46 -5.56 -38.69
C ALA A 169 -51.86 -4.16 -39.18
N LYS A 170 -50.92 -3.21 -39.23
CA LYS A 170 -51.14 -1.86 -39.76
C LYS A 170 -51.65 -1.91 -41.20
N LYS A 171 -51.05 -2.74 -42.06
CA LYS A 171 -51.49 -2.90 -43.45
C LYS A 171 -52.91 -3.49 -43.52
N HIS A 172 -53.22 -4.49 -42.70
CA HIS A 172 -54.54 -5.11 -42.67
C HIS A 172 -55.62 -4.10 -42.24
N PHE A 173 -55.41 -3.37 -41.14
CA PHE A 173 -56.36 -2.35 -40.68
C PHE A 173 -56.49 -1.17 -41.65
N GLY A 174 -55.40 -0.78 -42.33
CA GLY A 174 -55.45 0.21 -43.39
C GLY A 174 -56.36 -0.21 -44.55
N ASN A 175 -56.19 -1.44 -45.04
CA ASN A 175 -57.06 -1.99 -46.09
C ASN A 175 -58.52 -2.09 -45.63
N LEU A 176 -58.75 -2.50 -44.38
CA LEU A 176 -60.09 -2.62 -43.82
C LEU A 176 -60.78 -1.25 -43.74
N LEU A 177 -60.07 -0.22 -43.29
CA LEU A 177 -60.57 1.15 -43.26
C LEU A 177 -60.91 1.67 -44.66
N SER A 178 -60.06 1.41 -45.67
CA SER A 178 -60.34 1.76 -47.06
C SER A 178 -61.60 1.05 -47.60
N CYS A 179 -61.72 -0.27 -47.40
CA CYS A 179 -62.92 -1.01 -47.80
C CYS A 179 -64.18 -0.49 -47.11
N SER A 180 -64.12 -0.18 -45.81
CA SER A 180 -65.25 0.39 -45.08
C SER A 180 -65.63 1.78 -45.61
N ALA A 181 -64.65 2.62 -45.97
CA ALA A 181 -64.91 3.92 -46.59
C ALA A 181 -65.55 3.78 -47.98
N ASP A 182 -65.11 2.82 -48.79
CA ASP A 182 -65.69 2.52 -50.11
C ASP A 182 -67.12 1.97 -50.01
N ILE A 183 -67.40 1.09 -49.05
CA ILE A 183 -68.77 0.60 -48.82
C ILE A 183 -69.66 1.76 -48.37
N ARG A 184 -69.18 2.58 -47.44
CA ARG A 184 -69.92 3.75 -46.95
C ARG A 184 -70.25 4.72 -48.09
N SER A 185 -69.27 5.06 -48.94
CA SER A 185 -69.49 5.97 -50.07
C SER A 185 -70.48 5.40 -51.10
N ARG A 186 -70.45 4.08 -51.34
CA ARG A 186 -71.45 3.40 -52.19
C ARG A 186 -72.85 3.45 -51.60
N VAL A 187 -72.98 3.27 -50.27
CA VAL A 187 -74.28 3.38 -49.59
C VAL A 187 -74.79 4.82 -49.63
N GLU A 188 -73.94 5.81 -49.38
CA GLU A 188 -74.28 7.24 -49.48
C GLU A 188 -74.64 7.66 -50.92
N ALA A 189 -74.09 7.00 -51.95
CA ALA A 189 -74.40 7.25 -53.35
C ALA A 189 -75.68 6.58 -53.87
N ILE A 190 -76.27 5.65 -53.11
CA ILE A 190 -77.58 5.09 -53.43
C ILE A 190 -78.62 6.13 -53.01
N ASP A 191 -79.13 6.84 -54.01
CA ASP A 191 -80.21 7.81 -53.82
C ASP A 191 -81.51 7.07 -53.47
N LEU A 192 -81.94 7.21 -52.21
CA LEU A 192 -83.19 6.64 -51.69
C LEU A 192 -84.39 7.59 -51.87
N ASP A 193 -84.16 8.81 -52.39
CA ASP A 193 -85.18 9.86 -52.57
C ASP A 193 -85.58 10.05 -54.04
N GLY A 194 -85.16 9.15 -54.95
CA GLY A 194 -85.62 9.13 -56.34
C GLY A 194 -87.15 8.94 -56.42
N PRO A 195 -87.87 9.69 -57.28
CA PRO A 195 -89.34 9.78 -57.22
C PRO A 195 -90.01 8.48 -57.68
N ALA A 196 -90.21 7.56 -56.74
CA ALA A 196 -91.11 6.41 -56.86
C ALA A 196 -92.37 6.62 -56.01
N SER A 197 -92.93 7.84 -56.03
CA SER A 197 -94.23 8.14 -55.41
C SER A 197 -94.90 9.37 -56.03
N ASP A 198 -94.94 9.46 -57.36
CA ASP A 198 -95.84 10.42 -58.05
C ASP A 198 -96.76 9.73 -59.08
N ALA A 199 -96.59 8.42 -59.30
CA ALA A 199 -97.48 7.63 -60.16
C ALA A 199 -98.77 7.15 -59.46
N ALA A 200 -98.89 7.30 -58.13
CA ALA A 200 -100.04 6.84 -57.36
C ALA A 200 -101.01 7.97 -56.91
N ALA A 201 -100.66 9.24 -57.13
CA ALA A 201 -101.45 10.39 -56.67
C ALA A 201 -102.28 11.07 -57.79
N MET A 202 -102.18 10.64 -59.05
CA MET A 202 -102.92 11.22 -60.19
C MET A 202 -104.14 10.40 -60.65
N SER A 203 -104.61 9.44 -59.85
CA SER A 203 -105.84 8.68 -60.15
C SER A 203 -106.81 8.62 -58.96
N SER A 204 -107.48 9.73 -58.63
CA SER A 204 -108.75 9.77 -57.91
C SER A 204 -109.45 11.12 -58.13
#